data_AF-A0AAV0AWM5-F1
#
_entry.id   AF-A0AAV0AWM5-F1
#
_cell.length_a   1.000
_cell.length_b   1.000
_cell.length_c   1.000
_cell.angle_alpha   90.00
_cell.angle_beta   90.00
_cell.angle_gamma   90.00
#
_symmetry.space_group_name_H-M   'P 1'
#
loop_
_entity.id
_entity.type
_entity.pdbx_description
1 polymer ?
#
loop_
_entity_poly.entity_id
_entity_poly.type
_entity_poly.pdbx_seq_one_letter_code
_entity_poly.pdbx_strand_id
1 'polypeptide(L)'
;MAEFPTGWFYIKSILSKKVIQPLSGSFEPTRLVVVDQKFGDEAVAQLWKHENGYLVNKSTSLCLDYEHGNYKRLGDIHICQWHRKVGKDAHNQKWLYRTHNLIACNDDINRVLDIKGASTLPGVEVLLKKLETKQGVHPPNQRWLLEVQTNQGIPESLVTYDTDQITGSFAAPVEHVNPWATLDDPGEEEPGQGQSHYYA
;
A
#
# COMPACT_ATOMS: atom_id res chain seq x y z
N MET A 1 -9.28 1.56 -18.66
CA MET A 1 -9.69 1.35 -17.25
C MET A 1 -8.61 0.48 -16.63
N ALA A 2 -8.25 0.70 -15.35
CA ALA A 2 -7.32 -0.23 -14.68
C ALA A 2 -8.11 -1.45 -14.21
N GLU A 3 -7.44 -2.57 -14.01
CA GLU A 3 -8.08 -3.82 -13.54
C GLU A 3 -7.46 -4.26 -12.22
N PHE A 4 -8.26 -4.90 -11.37
CA PHE A 4 -7.71 -5.59 -10.20
C PHE A 4 -6.83 -6.76 -10.68
N PRO A 5 -5.69 -7.02 -10.03
CA PRO A 5 -4.84 -8.13 -10.41
C PRO A 5 -5.52 -9.46 -10.09
N THR A 6 -5.09 -10.51 -10.79
CA THR A 6 -5.45 -11.88 -10.46
C THR A 6 -4.68 -12.36 -9.24
N GLY A 7 -5.36 -13.04 -8.31
CA GLY A 7 -4.74 -13.62 -7.12
C GLY A 7 -4.88 -12.75 -5.86
N TRP A 8 -4.09 -13.07 -4.84
CA TRP A 8 -4.07 -12.36 -3.56
C TRP A 8 -3.12 -11.17 -3.65
N PHE A 9 -3.54 -10.02 -3.12
CA PHE A 9 -2.76 -8.80 -3.13
C PHE A 9 -2.93 -7.99 -1.86
N TYR A 10 -1.95 -7.15 -1.57
CA TYR A 10 -2.05 -6.08 -0.59
C TYR A 10 -2.70 -4.85 -1.21
N ILE A 11 -3.55 -4.15 -0.45
CA ILE A 11 -4.02 -2.81 -0.82
C ILE A 11 -3.14 -1.81 -0.07
N LYS A 12 -2.13 -1.25 -0.75
CA LYS A 12 -1.06 -0.46 -0.15
C LYS A 12 -1.22 1.02 -0.43
N SER A 13 -1.19 1.84 0.61
CA SER A 13 -1.25 3.29 0.49
C SER A 13 -0.03 3.85 -0.24
N ILE A 14 -0.26 4.74 -1.21
CA ILE A 14 0.82 5.53 -1.79
C ILE A 14 1.40 6.50 -0.76
N LEU A 15 0.55 7.09 0.09
CA LEU A 15 0.93 8.06 1.12
C LEU A 15 1.81 7.45 2.21
N SER A 16 1.33 6.41 2.90
CA SER A 16 1.97 5.92 4.12
C SER A 16 2.79 4.64 3.92
N LYS A 17 2.71 4.03 2.73
CA LYS A 17 3.28 2.69 2.42
C LYS A 17 2.70 1.55 3.27
N LYS A 18 1.69 1.83 4.08
CA LYS A 18 0.96 0.86 4.91
C LYS A 18 -0.14 0.17 4.10
N VAL A 19 -0.60 -0.97 4.58
CA VAL A 19 -1.61 -1.80 3.91
C VAL A 19 -2.92 -1.85 4.69
N ILE A 20 -4.02 -2.11 4.01
CA ILE A 20 -5.35 -2.24 4.63
C ILE A 20 -5.48 -3.58 5.34
N GLN A 21 -5.91 -3.54 6.60
CA GLN A 21 -6.23 -4.70 7.43
C GLN A 21 -7.51 -4.44 8.24
N PRO A 22 -8.29 -5.49 8.59
CA PRO A 22 -9.27 -5.39 9.67
C PRO A 22 -8.66 -4.85 10.96
N LEU A 23 -9.40 -4.01 11.70
CA LEU A 23 -8.98 -3.48 12.99
C LEU A 23 -8.56 -4.63 13.91
N SER A 24 -7.35 -4.53 14.45
CA SER A 24 -6.71 -5.56 15.29
C SER A 24 -6.61 -6.95 14.63
N GLY A 25 -6.75 -7.05 13.31
CA GLY A 25 -6.74 -8.33 12.59
C GLY A 25 -7.99 -9.19 12.88
N SER A 26 -9.10 -8.56 13.25
CA SER A 26 -10.33 -9.25 13.63
C SER A 26 -10.84 -10.22 12.56
N PHE A 27 -11.37 -11.35 13.01
CA PHE A 27 -12.11 -12.31 12.18
C PHE A 27 -13.58 -11.91 11.99
N GLU A 28 -14.07 -10.98 12.80
CA GLU A 28 -15.44 -10.49 12.79
C GLU A 28 -15.60 -9.22 11.93
N PRO A 29 -16.84 -8.87 11.55
CA PRO A 29 -17.11 -7.59 10.91
C PRO A 29 -16.60 -6.42 11.74
N THR A 30 -15.71 -5.63 11.13
CA THR A 30 -15.05 -4.52 11.81
C THR A 30 -14.56 -3.49 10.80
N ARG A 31 -14.23 -2.30 11.27
CA ARG A 31 -13.63 -1.24 10.46
C ARG A 31 -12.25 -1.62 9.96
N LEU A 32 -11.88 -1.07 8.82
CA LEU A 32 -10.56 -1.25 8.24
C LEU A 32 -9.63 -0.11 8.61
N VAL A 33 -8.37 -0.45 8.82
CA VAL A 33 -7.29 0.47 9.20
C VAL A 33 -6.08 0.24 8.30
N VAL A 34 -5.19 1.24 8.23
CA VAL A 34 -3.86 1.07 7.63
C VAL A 34 -2.85 0.63 8.69
N VAL A 35 -2.05 -0.40 8.39
CA VAL A 35 -1.02 -0.94 9.29
C VAL A 35 0.25 -1.31 8.52
N ASP A 36 1.34 -1.56 9.24
CA ASP A 36 2.57 -2.04 8.61
C ASP A 36 2.36 -3.39 7.89
N GLN A 37 2.98 -3.52 6.72
CA GLN A 37 2.88 -4.70 5.88
C GLN A 37 3.60 -5.87 6.53
N LYS A 38 2.91 -7.00 6.61
CA LYS A 38 3.39 -8.28 7.12
C LYS A 38 3.57 -9.26 5.97
N PHE A 39 4.43 -10.25 6.18
CA PHE A 39 4.78 -11.28 5.18
C PHE A 39 4.56 -12.68 5.74
N GLY A 40 4.59 -13.68 4.86
CA GLY A 40 4.37 -15.08 5.25
C GLY A 40 2.97 -15.32 5.83
N ASP A 41 2.89 -16.16 6.86
CA ASP A 41 1.62 -16.56 7.48
C ASP A 41 0.90 -15.41 8.21
N GLU A 42 1.65 -14.41 8.68
CA GLU A 42 1.06 -13.24 9.35
C GLU A 42 0.38 -12.26 8.39
N ALA A 43 0.59 -12.43 7.08
CA ALA A 43 0.03 -11.56 6.06
C ALA A 43 -1.45 -11.82 5.76
N VAL A 44 -2.02 -12.95 6.20
CA VAL A 44 -3.35 -13.41 5.76
C VAL A 44 -4.47 -12.38 6.00
N ALA A 45 -4.42 -11.62 7.09
CA ALA A 45 -5.41 -10.58 7.37
C ALA A 45 -5.26 -9.32 6.49
N GLN A 46 -4.12 -9.16 5.82
CA GLN A 46 -3.78 -8.01 4.97
C GLN A 46 -3.95 -8.29 3.48
N LEU A 47 -4.32 -9.53 3.13
CA LEU A 47 -4.44 -9.99 1.77
C LEU A 47 -5.90 -9.97 1.32
N TRP A 48 -6.09 -9.44 0.12
CA TRP A 48 -7.39 -9.26 -0.51
C TRP A 48 -7.37 -9.89 -1.89
N LYS A 49 -8.54 -10.33 -2.36
CA LYS A 49 -8.74 -10.82 -3.72
C LYS A 49 -9.97 -10.17 -4.32
N HIS A 50 -9.88 -9.81 -5.59
CA HIS A 50 -11.03 -9.34 -6.33
C HIS A 50 -11.77 -10.52 -6.98
N GLU A 51 -13.07 -10.66 -6.68
CA GLU A 51 -13.93 -11.69 -7.27
C GLU A 51 -15.31 -11.10 -7.56
N ASN A 52 -15.71 -11.04 -8.84
CA ASN A 52 -17.05 -10.58 -9.26
C ASN A 52 -17.45 -9.22 -8.66
N GLY A 53 -16.53 -8.26 -8.60
CA GLY A 53 -16.74 -6.92 -8.04
C GLY A 53 -16.54 -6.83 -6.53
N TYR A 54 -16.40 -7.95 -5.81
CA TYR A 54 -16.11 -7.96 -4.38
C TYR A 54 -14.61 -7.92 -4.13
N LEU A 55 -14.20 -7.27 -3.05
CA LEU A 55 -12.86 -7.41 -2.48
C LEU A 55 -12.96 -8.28 -1.23
N VAL A 56 -12.47 -9.51 -1.32
CA VAL A 56 -12.61 -10.55 -0.30
C VAL A 56 -11.33 -10.66 0.50
N ASN A 57 -11.42 -10.60 1.82
CA ASN A 57 -10.29 -10.78 2.72
C ASN A 57 -9.89 -12.27 2.82
N LYS A 58 -8.59 -12.56 2.77
CA LYS A 58 -8.07 -13.94 2.78
C LYS A 58 -8.31 -14.66 4.10
N SER A 59 -8.19 -13.97 5.25
CA SER A 59 -8.32 -14.62 6.56
C SER A 59 -9.76 -14.84 6.99
N THR A 60 -10.70 -14.03 6.50
CA THR A 60 -12.09 -14.04 7.00
C THR A 60 -13.14 -14.42 5.96
N SER A 61 -12.81 -14.38 4.67
CA SER A 61 -13.76 -14.45 3.56
C SER A 61 -14.84 -13.34 3.59
N LEU A 62 -14.72 -12.34 4.46
CA LEU A 62 -15.58 -11.16 4.49
C LEU A 62 -15.21 -10.20 3.36
N CYS A 63 -16.18 -9.39 2.94
CA CYS A 63 -16.05 -8.46 1.83
C CYS A 63 -15.82 -7.03 2.33
N LEU A 64 -14.99 -6.27 1.62
CA LEU A 64 -14.83 -4.83 1.82
C LEU A 64 -16.18 -4.14 1.56
N ASP A 65 -16.62 -3.31 2.51
CA ASP A 65 -17.95 -2.73 2.60
C ASP A 65 -17.82 -1.28 3.09
N TYR A 66 -18.74 -0.39 2.68
CA TYR A 66 -18.90 0.90 3.35
C TYR A 66 -20.16 0.91 4.22
N GLU A 67 -20.00 1.36 5.46
CA GLU A 67 -21.02 1.22 6.50
C GLU A 67 -22.38 1.82 6.07
N HIS A 68 -23.46 1.12 6.46
CA HIS A 68 -24.87 1.49 6.26
C HIS A 68 -25.35 1.56 4.81
N GLY A 69 -24.52 1.26 3.80
CA GLY A 69 -24.95 1.26 2.41
C GLY A 69 -25.45 2.63 1.91
N ASN A 70 -25.04 3.73 2.53
CA ASN A 70 -25.46 5.06 2.13
C ASN A 70 -24.27 6.01 1.98
N TYR A 71 -23.77 6.15 0.75
CA TYR A 71 -22.64 7.03 0.41
C TYR A 71 -22.99 8.53 0.43
N LYS A 72 -24.27 8.88 0.65
CA LYS A 72 -24.78 10.26 0.73
C LYS A 72 -24.98 10.73 2.18
N ARG A 73 -24.69 9.89 3.17
CA ARG A 73 -24.83 10.26 4.59
C ARG A 73 -23.90 11.42 4.94
N LEU A 74 -24.31 12.20 5.95
CA LEU A 74 -23.47 13.22 6.55
C LEU A 74 -22.43 12.58 7.48
N GLY A 75 -21.26 13.20 7.58
CA GLY A 75 -20.15 12.74 8.41
C GLY A 75 -19.22 11.73 7.73
N ASP A 76 -18.34 11.12 8.51
CA ASP A 76 -17.43 10.09 8.03
C ASP A 76 -18.21 8.84 7.63
N ILE A 77 -17.84 8.23 6.51
CA ILE A 77 -18.37 6.93 6.07
C ILE A 77 -17.23 5.95 6.21
N HIS A 78 -17.28 5.07 7.21
CA HIS A 78 -16.18 4.15 7.45
C HIS A 78 -16.23 2.99 6.46
N ILE A 79 -15.04 2.49 6.15
CA ILE A 79 -14.86 1.24 5.44
C ILE A 79 -14.73 0.13 6.47
N CYS A 80 -15.39 -0.98 6.24
CA CYS A 80 -15.36 -2.17 7.08
C CYS A 80 -15.22 -3.43 6.23
N GLN A 81 -14.99 -4.56 6.89
CA GLN A 81 -15.30 -5.86 6.32
C GLN A 81 -16.69 -6.32 6.83
N TRP A 82 -17.47 -6.95 5.96
CA TRP A 82 -18.79 -7.46 6.30
C TRP A 82 -19.14 -8.75 5.56
N HIS A 83 -20.14 -9.48 6.05
CA HIS A 83 -20.69 -10.66 5.39
C HIS A 83 -21.09 -10.35 3.95
N ARG A 84 -20.78 -11.27 3.02
CA ARG A 84 -21.08 -11.09 1.60
C ARG A 84 -22.58 -10.93 1.38
N LYS A 85 -22.97 -9.81 0.77
CA LYS A 85 -24.33 -9.50 0.34
C LYS A 85 -24.53 -9.90 -1.11
N VAL A 86 -25.77 -10.16 -1.52
CA VAL A 86 -26.14 -10.59 -2.87
C VAL A 86 -27.24 -9.71 -3.46
N GLY A 87 -27.40 -9.77 -4.79
CA GLY A 87 -28.44 -9.00 -5.48
C GLY A 87 -28.31 -7.50 -5.26
N LYS A 88 -29.43 -6.84 -4.97
CA LYS A 88 -29.50 -5.38 -4.80
C LYS A 88 -28.77 -4.89 -3.55
N ASP A 89 -28.69 -5.72 -2.51
CA ASP A 89 -28.04 -5.35 -1.24
C ASP A 89 -26.52 -5.36 -1.35
N ALA A 90 -25.97 -6.00 -2.38
CA ALA A 90 -24.53 -6.08 -2.59
C ALA A 90 -23.87 -4.77 -3.03
N HIS A 91 -24.65 -3.76 -3.37
CA HIS A 91 -24.19 -2.53 -4.00
C HIS A 91 -23.04 -1.85 -3.22
N ASN A 92 -23.09 -1.90 -1.89
CA ASN A 92 -22.08 -1.31 -1.02
C ASN A 92 -20.83 -2.16 -0.78
N GLN A 93 -20.74 -3.30 -1.46
CA GLN A 93 -19.60 -4.21 -1.48
C GLN A 93 -19.01 -4.39 -2.89
N LYS A 94 -19.42 -3.54 -3.82
CA LYS A 94 -18.92 -3.54 -5.19
C LYS A 94 -17.92 -2.42 -5.40
N TRP A 95 -16.76 -2.79 -5.92
CA TRP A 95 -15.61 -1.90 -6.04
C TRP A 95 -15.04 -1.93 -7.46
N LEU A 96 -14.52 -0.79 -7.88
CA LEU A 96 -13.86 -0.58 -9.16
C LEU A 96 -12.46 -0.08 -8.91
N TYR A 97 -11.47 -0.65 -9.60
CA TYR A 97 -10.13 -0.09 -9.67
C TYR A 97 -10.03 0.81 -10.90
N ARG A 98 -9.47 2.00 -10.73
CA ARG A 98 -9.40 3.02 -11.78
C ARG A 98 -7.95 3.43 -12.02
N THR A 99 -7.73 4.12 -13.13
CA THR A 99 -6.46 4.80 -13.39
C THR A 99 -6.09 5.72 -12.23
N HIS A 100 -4.80 6.01 -12.10
CA HIS A 100 -4.24 6.79 -10.99
C HIS A 100 -4.34 6.14 -9.61
N ASN A 101 -4.55 4.82 -9.57
CA ASN A 101 -4.52 4.00 -8.36
C ASN A 101 -5.70 4.31 -7.42
N LEU A 102 -6.90 4.52 -7.96
CA LEU A 102 -8.09 4.80 -7.16
C LEU A 102 -8.93 3.54 -7.01
N ILE A 103 -9.36 3.25 -5.78
CA ILE A 103 -10.39 2.23 -5.51
C ILE A 103 -11.69 3.00 -5.24
N ALA A 104 -12.66 2.87 -6.14
CA ALA A 104 -13.94 3.57 -6.10
C ALA A 104 -15.09 2.60 -5.79
N CYS A 105 -16.14 3.07 -5.13
CA CYS A 105 -17.35 2.27 -5.02
C CYS A 105 -18.09 2.24 -6.37
N ASN A 106 -18.86 1.17 -6.60
CA ASN A 106 -19.60 0.99 -7.85
C ASN A 106 -20.82 1.93 -7.96
N ASP A 107 -21.39 2.38 -6.83
CA ASP A 107 -22.55 3.28 -6.80
C ASP A 107 -22.25 4.70 -7.30
N ASP A 108 -21.05 5.20 -7.01
CA ASP A 108 -20.59 6.52 -7.43
C ASP A 108 -19.06 6.47 -7.57
N ILE A 109 -18.57 6.51 -8.80
CA ILE A 109 -17.15 6.45 -9.09
C ILE A 109 -16.34 7.61 -8.47
N ASN A 110 -17.01 8.68 -8.04
CA ASN A 110 -16.39 9.81 -7.31
C ASN A 110 -16.39 9.59 -5.79
N ARG A 111 -16.70 8.38 -5.31
CA ARG A 111 -16.50 7.96 -3.93
C ARG A 111 -15.37 6.95 -3.89
N VAL A 112 -14.28 7.31 -3.23
CA VAL A 112 -13.03 6.55 -3.21
C VAL A 112 -12.56 6.26 -1.79
N LEU A 113 -11.74 5.23 -1.65
CA LEU A 113 -11.05 4.94 -0.39
C LEU A 113 -10.06 6.05 -0.04
N ASP A 114 -10.07 6.48 1.22
CA ASP A 114 -9.29 7.59 1.74
C ASP A 114 -8.76 7.28 3.14
N ILE A 115 -7.51 7.63 3.42
CA ILE A 115 -6.95 7.54 4.78
C ILE A 115 -7.40 8.75 5.60
N LYS A 116 -8.10 8.49 6.71
CA LYS A 116 -8.63 9.53 7.59
C LYS A 116 -7.57 10.56 7.96
N GLY A 117 -7.87 11.82 7.64
CA GLY A 117 -7.00 12.96 7.95
C GLY A 117 -5.67 12.97 7.20
N ALA A 118 -5.51 12.18 6.14
CA ALA A 118 -4.24 11.97 5.45
C ALA A 118 -3.08 11.63 6.41
N SER A 119 -3.37 10.91 7.49
CA SER A 119 -2.38 10.49 8.48
C SER A 119 -1.52 9.35 7.96
N THR A 120 -0.25 9.33 8.34
CA THR A 120 0.69 8.25 8.02
C THR A 120 0.85 7.24 9.16
N LEU A 121 0.19 7.44 10.30
CA LEU A 121 0.30 6.58 11.47
C LEU A 121 -0.40 5.22 11.24
N PRO A 122 0.10 4.13 11.85
CA PRO A 122 -0.62 2.85 11.85
C PRO A 122 -1.89 2.94 12.70
N GLY A 123 -2.88 2.10 12.38
CA GLY A 123 -4.17 2.05 13.07
C GLY A 123 -5.17 3.12 12.61
N VAL A 124 -4.81 3.97 11.65
CA VAL A 124 -5.71 5.00 11.12
C VAL A 124 -6.80 4.37 10.27
N GLU A 125 -8.05 4.76 10.51
CA GLU A 125 -9.21 4.27 9.78
C GLU A 125 -9.20 4.66 8.30
N VAL A 126 -9.76 3.76 7.47
CA VAL A 126 -10.06 4.04 6.07
C VAL A 126 -11.51 4.48 5.93
N LEU A 127 -11.74 5.53 5.13
CA LEU A 127 -13.04 6.14 4.89
C LEU A 127 -13.42 6.06 3.40
N LEU A 128 -14.72 6.12 3.13
CA LEU A 128 -15.24 6.47 1.81
C LEU A 128 -15.39 7.99 1.74
N LYS A 129 -14.61 8.65 0.87
CA LYS A 129 -14.66 10.11 0.68
C LYS A 129 -14.96 10.47 -0.76
N LYS A 130 -15.39 11.72 -0.96
CA LYS A 130 -15.47 12.28 -2.30
C LYS A 130 -14.07 12.37 -2.89
N LEU A 131 -13.92 11.96 -4.14
CA LEU A 131 -12.68 12.09 -4.89
C LEU A 131 -12.28 13.57 -4.92
N GLU A 132 -11.05 13.83 -4.48
CA GLU A 132 -10.43 15.14 -4.51
C GLU A 132 -9.45 15.24 -5.68
N THR A 133 -9.36 16.45 -6.23
CA THR A 133 -8.38 16.80 -7.26
C THR A 133 -7.83 18.16 -6.93
N LYS A 134 -6.51 18.26 -6.71
CA LYS A 134 -5.80 19.52 -6.48
C LYS A 134 -4.83 19.71 -7.63
N GLN A 135 -5.00 20.80 -8.39
CA GLN A 135 -4.15 21.10 -9.56
C GLN A 135 -4.05 19.93 -10.56
N GLY A 136 -5.17 19.25 -10.82
CA GLY A 136 -5.22 18.11 -11.74
C GLY A 136 -4.68 16.78 -11.18
N VAL A 137 -4.26 16.74 -9.91
CA VAL A 137 -3.69 15.55 -9.27
C VAL A 137 -4.55 15.08 -8.10
N HIS A 138 -4.78 13.77 -8.03
CA HIS A 138 -5.47 13.15 -6.89
C HIS A 138 -4.51 13.02 -5.70
N PRO A 139 -4.96 13.33 -4.48
CA PRO A 139 -4.08 13.36 -3.33
C PRO A 139 -3.63 11.94 -2.94
N PRO A 140 -2.41 11.78 -2.39
CA PRO A 140 -1.81 10.46 -2.14
C PRO A 140 -2.57 9.63 -1.10
N ASN A 141 -3.34 10.24 -0.19
CA ASN A 141 -4.19 9.52 0.78
C ASN A 141 -5.40 8.84 0.13
N GLN A 142 -5.72 9.15 -1.13
CA GLN A 142 -6.80 8.50 -1.91
C GLN A 142 -6.28 7.46 -2.90
N ARG A 143 -4.96 7.20 -2.93
CA ARG A 143 -4.32 6.37 -3.94
C ARG A 143 -3.69 5.11 -3.34
N TRP A 144 -3.91 3.98 -4.02
CA TRP A 144 -3.69 2.63 -3.51
C TRP A 144 -3.05 1.74 -4.56
N LEU A 145 -1.84 1.28 -4.30
CA LEU A 145 -1.17 0.25 -5.10
C LEU A 145 -1.73 -1.13 -4.74
N LEU A 146 -1.90 -1.98 -5.75
CA LEU A 146 -2.30 -3.36 -5.59
C LEU A 146 -1.06 -4.24 -5.79
N GLU A 147 -0.42 -4.62 -4.68
CA GLU A 147 0.81 -5.42 -4.72
C GLU A 147 0.48 -6.90 -4.62
N VAL A 148 0.67 -7.66 -5.70
CA VAL A 148 0.38 -9.10 -5.73
C VAL A 148 1.34 -9.85 -4.80
N GLN A 149 0.78 -10.76 -3.99
CA GLN A 149 1.55 -11.71 -3.19
C GLN A 149 2.16 -12.76 -4.12
N THR A 150 3.49 -12.88 -4.14
CA THR A 150 4.16 -13.95 -4.89
C THR A 150 4.29 -15.23 -4.05
N ASN A 151 4.65 -16.34 -4.69
CA ASN A 151 4.75 -17.67 -4.06
C ASN A 151 5.76 -17.75 -2.90
N GLN A 152 6.66 -16.78 -2.75
CA GLN A 152 7.58 -16.70 -1.61
C GLN A 152 6.99 -15.94 -0.41
N GLY A 153 5.73 -15.50 -0.49
CA GLY A 153 5.11 -14.64 0.52
C GLY A 153 5.64 -13.20 0.51
N ILE A 154 6.53 -12.88 -0.42
CA ILE A 154 7.15 -11.58 -0.67
C ILE A 154 6.42 -10.91 -1.85
N PRO A 155 6.07 -9.61 -1.80
CA PRO A 155 5.51 -8.88 -2.93
C PRO A 155 6.46 -8.83 -4.12
N GLU A 156 5.93 -8.84 -5.34
CA GLU A 156 6.72 -8.80 -6.59
C GLU A 156 7.72 -7.63 -6.62
N SER A 157 7.36 -6.49 -6.03
CA SER A 157 8.21 -5.29 -5.91
C SER A 157 9.48 -5.49 -5.08
N LEU A 158 9.54 -6.55 -4.27
CA LEU A 158 10.70 -6.93 -3.46
C LEU A 158 11.44 -8.17 -4.02
N VAL A 159 10.83 -8.90 -4.96
CA VAL A 159 11.43 -10.10 -5.59
C VAL A 159 12.59 -9.72 -6.52
N THR A 160 12.57 -8.52 -7.12
CA THR A 160 13.60 -8.08 -8.08
C THR A 160 15.01 -7.93 -7.50
N TYR A 161 15.19 -8.07 -6.18
CA TYR A 161 16.50 -8.01 -5.53
C TYR A 161 17.12 -9.39 -5.24
N ASP A 162 16.37 -10.49 -5.42
CA ASP A 162 16.77 -11.80 -4.89
C ASP A 162 16.88 -12.91 -5.96
N THR A 163 16.68 -12.59 -7.25
CA THR A 163 16.73 -13.58 -8.34
C THR A 163 17.97 -13.55 -9.24
N ASP A 164 18.93 -12.65 -9.04
CA ASP A 164 20.12 -12.57 -9.92
C ASP A 164 21.38 -13.27 -9.38
N GLN A 165 21.26 -14.12 -8.35
CA GLN A 165 22.34 -15.04 -7.98
C GLN A 165 21.85 -16.48 -8.00
N ILE A 166 21.85 -17.10 -9.19
CA ILE A 166 22.37 -18.45 -9.47
C ILE A 166 22.18 -18.74 -10.98
N THR A 167 23.29 -19.16 -11.61
CA THR A 167 23.52 -19.57 -13.02
C THR A 167 23.84 -18.49 -14.08
N GLY A 168 25.14 -18.15 -14.16
CA GLY A 168 25.97 -18.36 -15.36
C GLY A 168 25.78 -17.50 -16.63
N SER A 169 26.80 -16.66 -16.88
CA SER A 169 27.28 -16.14 -18.19
C SER A 169 26.83 -14.73 -18.65
N PHE A 170 27.74 -13.76 -18.42
CA PHE A 170 28.08 -12.55 -19.18
C PHE A 170 26.97 -11.69 -19.80
N ALA A 171 26.69 -10.55 -19.16
CA ALA A 171 27.06 -9.21 -19.65
C ALA A 171 26.82 -8.16 -18.54
N ALA A 172 27.81 -7.32 -18.22
CA ALA A 172 27.59 -6.16 -17.36
C ALA A 172 26.64 -5.18 -18.07
N PRO A 173 25.79 -4.42 -17.34
CA PRO A 173 26.18 -3.02 -17.20
C PRO A 173 25.71 -2.29 -15.91
N VAL A 174 26.54 -1.33 -15.54
CA VAL A 174 26.34 -0.10 -14.75
C VAL A 174 26.18 -0.23 -13.24
N GLU A 175 27.27 0.12 -12.55
CA GLU A 175 27.27 0.52 -11.14
C GLU A 175 26.35 1.72 -10.91
N HIS A 176 25.32 1.54 -10.08
CA HIS A 176 24.68 2.65 -9.40
C HIS A 176 25.09 2.61 -7.93
N VAL A 177 26.00 3.53 -7.60
CA VAL A 177 26.52 3.81 -6.26
C VAL A 177 25.35 4.15 -5.32
N ASN A 178 25.31 3.51 -4.16
CA ASN A 178 24.36 3.79 -3.08
C ASN A 178 24.71 5.13 -2.37
N PRO A 179 23.82 6.14 -2.36
CA PRO A 179 24.14 7.46 -1.80
C PRO A 179 24.15 7.57 -0.26
N TRP A 180 24.06 6.46 0.49
CA TRP A 180 24.10 6.50 1.97
C TRP A 180 25.12 5.58 2.64
N ALA A 181 26.05 4.98 1.88
CA ALA A 181 27.15 4.21 2.47
C ALA A 181 28.31 5.14 2.85
N THR A 182 28.22 5.79 4.01
CA THR A 182 29.35 6.03 4.94
C THR A 182 28.82 6.76 6.17
N LEU A 183 28.68 6.03 7.27
CA LEU A 183 28.86 6.57 8.61
C LEU A 183 29.92 5.72 9.29
N ASP A 184 31.01 6.41 9.65
CA ASP A 184 31.98 6.20 10.72
C ASP A 184 32.90 4.96 10.57
N ASP A 185 34.21 5.00 10.84
CA ASP A 185 34.98 5.70 11.88
C ASP A 185 36.52 5.52 11.59
N PRO A 186 37.45 5.62 12.57
CA PRO A 186 38.26 6.77 13.00
C PRO A 186 39.72 6.75 12.51
N GLY A 187 40.38 7.91 12.63
CA GLY A 187 41.77 8.03 13.11
C GLY A 187 42.91 7.70 12.16
N GLU A 188 43.80 8.67 11.93
CA GLU A 188 45.25 8.46 12.08
C GLU A 188 45.99 9.80 12.16
N GLU A 189 47.00 9.81 13.04
CA GLU A 189 47.84 10.93 13.43
C GLU A 189 48.90 11.29 12.36
N GLU A 190 49.23 12.58 12.27
CA GLU A 190 50.56 13.25 12.08
C GLU A 190 51.75 12.42 11.51
N PRO A 191 52.64 13.03 10.68
CA PRO A 191 53.59 13.99 11.26
C PRO A 191 53.99 15.19 10.40
N GLY A 192 54.27 16.30 11.08
CA GLY A 192 54.90 17.48 10.51
C GLY A 192 56.35 17.33 10.03
N GLN A 193 56.73 18.27 9.15
CA GLN A 193 58.04 18.82 8.80
C GLN A 193 57.69 19.98 7.85
N GLY A 194 58.09 21.25 7.97
CA GLY A 194 59.33 21.84 8.46
C GLY A 194 60.00 22.58 7.28
N GLN A 195 60.15 23.91 7.42
CA GLN A 195 61.06 24.84 6.69
C GLN A 195 60.55 25.71 5.51
N SER A 196 60.25 26.97 5.86
CA SER A 196 60.91 28.25 5.43
C SER A 196 61.49 28.44 4.01
N HIS A 197 61.06 29.50 3.29
CA HIS A 197 61.80 30.78 3.06
C HIS A 197 61.20 31.63 1.89
N TYR A 198 60.89 32.91 2.19
CA TYR A 198 61.10 34.20 1.48
C TYR A 198 60.72 34.51 0.01
N TYR A 199 60.47 35.83 -0.15
CA TYR A 199 60.35 36.74 -1.30
C TYR A 199 58.91 37.05 -1.76
N ALA A 200 58.46 38.30 -1.89
CA ALA A 200 59.04 39.64 -1.67
C ALA A 200 57.91 40.63 -1.36
#